data_AF-A0A508TYU4-F1
#
_entry.id   AF-A0A508TYU4-F1
#
_cell.length_a   1.000
_cell.length_b   1.000
_cell.length_c   1.000
_cell.angle_alpha   90.00
_cell.angle_beta   90.00
_cell.angle_gamma   90.00
#
_symmetry.space_group_name_H-M   'P 1'
#
loop_
_entity.id
_entity.type
_entity.pdbx_description
1 polymer ?
#
loop_
_entity_poly.entity_id
_entity_poly.type
_entity_poly.pdbx_seq_one_letter_code
_entity_poly.pdbx_strand_id
1 'polypeptide(L)'
;MSYASTLPAPEAALPSLAPNEIVPLLIGATVDEVERELVLQTLARCDGNRTRAARVLGLSVRTLRNKIREYSAEGIDVPAHGDNAVG
;
A
#
# COMPACT_ATOMS: atom_id res chain seq x y z
N MET A 1 -41.71 -21.37 17.74
CA MET A 1 -41.14 -20.67 16.58
C MET A 1 -39.62 -20.76 16.67
N SER A 2 -39.00 -21.50 15.75
CA SER A 2 -37.54 -21.65 15.68
C SER A 2 -36.98 -20.59 14.75
N TYR A 3 -36.12 -19.71 15.26
CA TYR A 3 -35.40 -18.76 14.43
C TYR A 3 -34.21 -19.47 13.80
N ALA A 4 -34.28 -19.69 12.48
CA ALA A 4 -33.11 -20.05 11.71
C ALA A 4 -32.15 -18.85 11.72
N SER A 5 -31.07 -18.95 12.50
CA SER A 5 -29.92 -18.06 12.37
C SER A 5 -29.22 -18.38 11.07
N THR A 6 -29.53 -17.64 10.01
CA THR A 6 -28.64 -17.58 8.85
C THR A 6 -27.46 -16.72 9.25
N LEU A 7 -26.35 -17.36 9.64
CA LEU A 7 -25.07 -16.67 9.75
C LEU A 7 -24.68 -16.20 8.34
N PRO A 8 -24.31 -14.93 8.13
CA PRO A 8 -23.72 -14.53 6.85
C PRO A 8 -22.46 -15.37 6.63
N ALA A 9 -22.34 -15.95 5.44
CA ALA A 9 -21.15 -16.65 4.98
C ALA A 9 -19.92 -15.76 5.23
N PRO A 10 -18.74 -16.33 5.53
CA PRO A 10 -17.53 -15.55 5.76
C PRO A 10 -17.32 -14.65 4.54
N GLU A 11 -17.56 -13.36 4.73
CA GLU A 11 -17.33 -12.32 3.75
C GLU A 11 -15.88 -12.47 3.31
N ALA A 12 -15.72 -12.95 2.07
CA ALA A 12 -14.51 -13.48 1.48
C ALA A 12 -13.23 -12.94 2.15
N ALA A 13 -12.64 -13.74 3.05
CA ALA A 13 -11.28 -13.51 3.51
C ALA A 13 -10.40 -13.57 2.26
N LEU A 14 -9.99 -12.41 1.75
CA LEU A 14 -9.03 -12.35 0.66
C LEU A 14 -7.86 -13.23 1.08
N PRO A 15 -7.41 -14.18 0.23
CA PRO A 15 -6.31 -15.05 0.60
C PRO A 15 -5.12 -14.17 0.96
N SER A 16 -4.63 -14.32 2.19
CA SER A 16 -3.36 -13.71 2.61
C SER A 16 -2.25 -14.44 1.88
N LEU A 17 -1.98 -14.04 0.64
CA LEU A 17 -0.91 -14.58 -0.17
C LEU A 17 0.41 -14.38 0.55
N ALA A 18 1.14 -15.47 0.76
CA ALA A 18 2.47 -15.41 1.30
C ALA A 18 3.43 -14.78 0.26
N PRO A 19 4.50 -14.08 0.67
CA PRO A 19 5.40 -13.41 -0.27
C PRO A 19 5.97 -14.33 -1.36
N ASN A 20 6.28 -15.59 -1.02
CA ASN A 20 6.78 -16.59 -1.96
C ASN A 20 5.78 -16.99 -3.06
N GLU A 21 4.48 -16.79 -2.83
CA GLU A 21 3.44 -17.03 -3.84
C GLU A 21 3.31 -15.85 -4.81
N ILE A 22 3.72 -14.65 -4.38
CA ILE A 22 3.65 -13.42 -5.18
C ILE A 22 4.90 -13.27 -6.07
N VAL A 23 6.08 -13.64 -5.57
CA VAL A 23 7.38 -13.46 -6.26
C VAL A 23 7.39 -13.99 -7.71
N PRO A 24 6.83 -15.17 -8.04
CA PRO A 24 6.79 -15.65 -9.43
C PRO A 24 6.08 -14.70 -10.41
N LEU A 25 5.11 -13.90 -9.93
CA LEU A 25 4.38 -12.91 -10.75
C LEU A 25 5.19 -11.65 -11.04
N LEU A 26 6.29 -11.43 -10.31
CA LEU A 26 7.14 -10.24 -10.42
C LEU A 26 8.38 -10.48 -11.30
N ILE A 27 8.59 -11.70 -11.80
CA ILE A 27 9.76 -12.05 -12.63
C ILE A 27 9.70 -11.27 -13.95
N GLY A 28 10.75 -10.49 -14.22
CA GLY A 28 10.86 -9.64 -15.40
C GLY A 28 10.67 -8.15 -15.10
N ALA A 29 10.10 -7.81 -13.94
CA ALA A 29 10.11 -6.44 -13.43
C ALA A 29 11.46 -6.13 -12.76
N THR A 30 11.88 -4.88 -12.85
CA THR A 30 13.02 -4.37 -12.08
C THR A 30 12.66 -4.21 -10.62
N VAL A 31 13.67 -4.24 -9.74
CA VAL A 31 13.46 -3.99 -8.30
C VAL A 31 12.84 -2.61 -8.07
N ASP A 32 13.24 -1.61 -8.87
CA ASP A 32 12.72 -0.25 -8.76
C ASP A 32 11.21 -0.20 -9.07
N GLU A 33 10.76 -0.85 -10.14
CA GLU A 33 9.33 -0.91 -10.50
C GLU A 33 8.48 -1.57 -9.40
N VAL A 34 8.95 -2.72 -8.88
CA VAL A 34 8.25 -3.45 -7.81
C VAL A 34 8.19 -2.60 -6.54
N GLU A 35 9.31 -1.99 -6.17
CA GLU A 35 9.40 -1.17 -4.97
C GLU A 35 8.54 0.09 -5.07
N ARG A 36 8.57 0.76 -6.23
CA ARG A 36 7.75 1.93 -6.54
C ARG A 36 6.27 1.62 -6.40
N GLU A 37 5.80 0.55 -7.04
CA GLU A 37 4.39 0.15 -6.95
C GLU A 37 4.00 -0.17 -5.50
N LEU A 38 4.86 -0.89 -4.78
CA LEU A 38 4.62 -1.21 -3.37
C LEU A 38 4.52 0.06 -2.51
N VAL A 39 5.37 1.05 -2.74
CA VAL A 39 5.35 2.34 -2.04
C VAL A 39 4.08 3.12 -2.37
N LEU A 40 3.73 3.25 -3.65
CA LEU A 40 2.56 4.02 -4.10
C LEU A 40 1.25 3.41 -3.59
N GLN A 41 1.06 2.09 -3.71
CA GLN A 41 -0.13 1.43 -3.19
C GLN A 41 -0.23 1.54 -1.67
N THR A 42 0.90 1.45 -0.96
CA THR A 42 0.88 1.58 0.50
C THR A 42 0.55 3.02 0.91
N LEU A 43 1.06 4.02 0.20
CA LEU A 43 0.68 5.42 0.40
C LEU A 43 -0.81 5.64 0.14
N ALA A 44 -1.35 5.10 -0.95
CA ALA A 44 -2.78 5.18 -1.26
C ALA A 44 -3.64 4.54 -0.16
N ARG A 45 -3.28 3.33 0.31
CA ARG A 45 -3.95 2.66 1.46
C ARG A 45 -3.81 3.40 2.79
N CYS A 46 -2.86 4.32 2.88
CA CYS A 46 -2.62 5.14 4.07
C CYS A 46 -3.09 6.58 3.89
N ASP A 47 -3.91 6.89 2.88
CA ASP A 47 -4.43 8.24 2.60
C ASP A 47 -3.30 9.28 2.43
N GLY A 48 -2.19 8.86 1.81
CA GLY A 48 -0.98 9.66 1.63
C GLY A 48 -0.17 9.88 2.91
N ASN A 49 -0.58 9.35 4.07
CA ASN A 49 0.12 9.51 5.33
C ASN A 49 1.47 8.78 5.31
N ARG A 50 2.54 9.57 5.13
CA ARG A 50 3.92 9.09 4.99
C ARG A 50 4.41 8.35 6.23
N THR A 51 4.06 8.81 7.44
CA THR A 51 4.51 8.15 8.69
C THR A 51 3.86 6.78 8.84
N ARG A 52 2.57 6.67 8.54
CA ARG A 52 1.85 5.40 8.56
C ARG A 52 2.37 4.44 7.49
N ALA A 53 2.55 4.90 6.26
CA ALA A 53 3.06 4.09 5.16
C ALA A 53 4.47 3.58 5.45
N ALA A 54 5.36 4.41 5.99
CA ALA A 54 6.72 4.01 6.35
C ALA A 54 6.71 2.87 7.39
N ARG A 55 5.82 2.95 8.40
CA ARG A 55 5.64 1.90 9.39
C ARG A 55 5.12 0.60 8.78
N VAL A 56 4.17 0.67 7.85
CA VAL A 56 3.64 -0.53 7.15
C VAL A 56 4.72 -1.20 6.32
N LEU A 57 5.56 -0.42 5.64
CA LEU A 57 6.66 -0.93 4.82
C LEU A 57 7.90 -1.36 5.62
N GLY A 58 7.96 -1.06 6.92
CA GLY A 58 9.16 -1.29 7.73
C GLY A 58 10.34 -0.38 7.35
N LEU A 59 10.08 0.79 6.77
CA LEU A 59 11.09 1.77 6.37
C LEU A 59 11.17 2.94 7.35
N SER A 60 12.30 3.65 7.36
CA SER A 60 12.36 4.95 8.02
C SER A 60 11.50 5.98 7.26
N VAL A 61 10.89 6.92 7.99
CA VAL A 61 10.15 8.04 7.37
C VAL A 61 11.06 8.85 6.43
N ARG A 62 12.35 8.95 6.75
CA ARG A 62 13.35 9.61 5.89
C ARG A 62 13.50 8.89 4.55
N THR A 63 13.64 7.56 4.58
CA THR A 63 13.75 6.73 3.37
C THR A 63 12.51 6.91 2.49
N LEU A 64 11.31 6.83 3.09
CA LEU A 64 10.08 7.00 2.33
C LEU A 64 9.96 8.41 1.71
N ARG A 65 10.33 9.45 2.44
CA ARG A 65 10.35 10.83 1.91
C ARG A 65 11.33 10.99 0.74
N ASN A 66 12.48 10.32 0.79
CA ASN A 66 13.44 10.34 -0.31
C ASN A 66 12.85 9.69 -1.57
N LYS A 67 12.22 8.51 -1.43
CA LYS A 67 11.55 7.82 -2.54
C LYS A 67 10.42 8.65 -3.15
N ILE A 68 9.58 9.25 -2.31
CA ILE A 68 8.52 10.16 -2.78
C ILE A 68 9.09 11.29 -3.64
N ARG A 69 10.18 11.92 -3.19
CA ARG A 69 10.82 13.01 -3.93
C ARG A 69 11.41 12.54 -5.26
N GLU A 70 12.01 11.36 -5.29
CA GLU A 70 12.54 10.72 -6.50
C GLU A 70 11.42 10.46 -7.51
N TYR A 71 10.33 9.81 -7.07
CA TYR A 71 9.19 9.54 -7.94
C TYR A 71 8.54 10.81 -8.48
N SER A 72 8.37 11.84 -7.63
CA SER A 72 7.87 13.15 -8.10
C SER A 72 8.82 13.83 -9.10
N ALA A 73 10.14 13.66 -8.96
CA ALA A 73 11.11 14.20 -9.90
C ALA A 73 11.10 13.47 -11.25
N GLU A 74 10.73 12.19 -11.25
CA GLU A 74 10.49 11.38 -12.45
C GLU A 74 9.11 11.65 -13.10
N GLY A 75 8.31 12.55 -12.52
CA GLY A 75 6.98 12.89 -13.02
C GLY A 75 5.89 11.88 -12.67
N ILE A 76 6.15 10.99 -11.70
CA ILE A 76 5.18 10.00 -11.22
C ILE A 76 4.23 10.68 -10.23
N ASP A 77 2.94 10.41 -10.38
CA ASP A 77 1.92 10.88 -9.44
C ASP A 77 2.04 10.12 -8.11
N VAL A 78 2.25 10.87 -7.03
CA VAL A 78 2.42 10.30 -5.69
C VAL A 78 1.22 10.71 -4.84
N PRO A 79 0.50 9.76 -4.20
CA PRO A 79 -0.61 10.07 -3.32
C PRO A 79 -0.21 11.07 -2.23
N ALA A 80 -0.79 12.26 -2.29
CA ALA A 80 -0.55 13.32 -1.32
C ALA A 80 -1.37 13.08 -0.05
N HIS A 81 -0.81 13.46 1.11
CA HIS A 81 -1.59 13.55 2.33
C HIS A 81 -2.43 14.82 2.28
N GLY A 82 -3.72 14.72 2.59
CA GLY A 82 -4.62 15.86 2.69
C GLY A 82 -4.34 16.73 3.92
N ASP A 83 -3.21 17.44 3.95
CA ASP A 83 -2.87 18.44 4.97
C ASP A 83 -3.09 19.87 4.44
N ASN A 84 -4.14 20.10 3.64
CA ASN A 84 -4.59 21.46 3.35
C ASN A 84 -6.11 21.53 3.09
N ALA A 85 -6.88 21.38 4.17
CA ALA A 85 -8.21 21.96 4.27
C ALA A 85 -8.39 22.45 5.72
N VAL A 86 -8.52 23.77 5.85
CA VAL A 86 -8.81 24.57 7.06
C VAL A 86 -7.59 25.02 7.89
N GLY A 87 -7.25 26.30 7.70
CA GLY A 87 -6.29 27.08 8.48
C GLY A 87 -5.93 28.38 7.78
#